data_AF-A0A7W3FPP9-F1
#
_entry.id   AF-A0A7W3FPP9-F1
#
_cell.length_a   1.000
_cell.length_b   1.000
_cell.length_c   1.000
_cell.angle_alpha   90.00
_cell.angle_beta   90.00
_cell.angle_gamma   90.00
#
_symmetry.space_group_name_H-M   'P 1'
#
loop_
_entity.id
_entity.type
_entity.pdbx_description
1 polymer ?
#
loop_
_entity_poly.entity_id
_entity_poly.type
_entity_poly.pdbx_seq_one_letter_code
_entity_poly.pdbx_strand_id
1 'polypeptide(L)'
;MALAASSLPAAGLAQAPLPVPEGPAPAPHCLDAGNVQHVKQAEAGSIAVRAGDGQAYRLDFAAACPGVPNGREIGLETPEGWACGRPGERLLVDGRACGISAVDQIDNRAFARIARESNRQYPTTLPAVTVTGKANNDDRGRRLRGSPDFCFATRDVRGWNEDPKGIMVETNPRRNGGNRFYRIEVAGSCSKFAGVKRVEFVSGLQNGLVCGNPGDRMVGVAFSPGVMMDTRIPGSQCTVVEVYPSN
;
A
#
# COMPACT_ATOMS: atom_id res chain seq x y z
N MET A 1 22.56 58.34 30.15
CA MET A 1 23.05 57.06 29.58
C MET A 1 21.85 56.27 29.11
N ALA A 2 21.65 56.18 27.79
CA ALA A 2 20.55 55.42 27.19
C ALA A 2 21.01 54.00 26.87
N LEU A 3 20.26 52.99 27.32
CA LEU A 3 20.46 51.58 27.00
C LEU A 3 19.63 51.25 25.75
N ALA A 4 20.30 50.93 24.64
CA ALA A 4 19.67 50.42 23.42
C ALA A 4 19.52 48.90 23.53
N ALA A 5 18.28 48.41 23.45
CA ALA A 5 17.99 46.98 23.32
C ALA A 5 17.87 46.64 21.82
N SER A 6 18.79 45.81 21.32
CA SER A 6 18.78 45.31 19.95
C SER A 6 17.96 44.03 19.87
N SER A 7 16.81 44.07 19.20
CA SER A 7 15.99 42.91 18.85
C SER A 7 16.49 42.27 17.56
N LEU A 8 16.85 40.98 17.62
CA LEU A 8 17.14 40.15 16.46
C LEU A 8 15.82 39.62 15.84
N PRO A 9 15.63 39.67 14.52
CA PRO A 9 14.46 39.07 13.87
C PRO A 9 14.64 37.55 13.75
N ALA A 10 13.61 36.80 14.15
CA ALA A 10 13.52 35.37 13.91
C ALA A 10 13.18 35.13 12.44
N ALA A 11 14.13 34.55 11.68
CA ALA A 11 13.88 34.05 10.34
C ALA A 11 13.05 32.76 10.43
N GLY A 12 11.77 32.85 10.11
CA GLY A 12 10.92 31.68 9.90
C GLY A 12 11.38 30.93 8.64
N LEU A 13 11.73 29.65 8.80
CA LEU A 13 11.95 28.75 7.68
C LEU A 13 10.62 28.51 6.97
N ALA A 14 10.38 29.27 5.89
CA ALA A 14 9.32 28.97 4.95
C ALA A 14 9.67 27.67 4.22
N GLN A 15 8.90 26.61 4.46
CA GLN A 15 8.93 25.41 3.64
C GLN A 15 8.45 25.78 2.24
N ALA A 16 9.33 25.66 1.24
CA ALA A 16 8.93 25.84 -0.14
C ALA A 16 7.86 24.78 -0.51
N PRO A 17 6.75 25.17 -1.16
CA PRO A 17 5.79 24.20 -1.69
C PRO A 17 6.50 23.24 -2.64
N LEU A 18 6.15 21.95 -2.58
CA LEU A 18 6.59 20.98 -3.57
C LEU A 18 6.17 21.46 -4.97
N PRO A 19 7.04 21.36 -5.99
CA PRO A 19 6.69 21.77 -7.35
C PRO A 19 5.48 20.97 -7.82
N VAL A 20 4.38 21.67 -8.09
CA VAL A 20 3.20 21.12 -8.76
C VAL A 20 3.56 21.00 -10.25
N PRO A 21 3.27 19.88 -10.91
CA PRO A 21 3.54 19.74 -12.35
C PRO A 21 2.88 20.87 -13.14
N GLU A 22 3.62 21.40 -14.10
CA GLU A 22 3.26 22.60 -14.85
C GLU A 22 2.25 22.23 -15.96
N GLY A 23 0.96 22.16 -15.59
CA GLY A 23 -0.15 21.91 -16.51
C GLY A 23 -0.75 20.50 -16.45
N PRO A 24 -1.84 20.23 -17.20
CA PRO A 24 -2.52 18.95 -17.20
C PRO A 24 -1.64 17.83 -17.77
N ALA A 25 -1.90 16.59 -17.36
CA ALA A 25 -1.19 15.40 -17.84
C ALA A 25 -1.17 15.36 -19.39
N PRO A 26 0.00 15.23 -20.04
CA PRO A 26 0.10 15.22 -21.50
C PRO A 26 -0.65 14.06 -22.17
N ALA A 27 -0.78 12.93 -21.46
CA ALA A 27 -1.54 11.76 -21.87
C ALA A 27 -1.99 10.99 -20.62
N PRO A 28 -3.03 10.13 -20.71
CA PRO A 28 -3.55 9.41 -19.55
C PRO A 28 -2.49 8.58 -18.80
N HIS A 29 -1.54 7.99 -19.53
CA HIS A 29 -0.50 7.16 -18.94
C HIS A 29 0.65 7.93 -18.30
N CYS A 30 0.68 9.27 -18.44
CA CYS A 30 1.73 10.08 -17.83
C CYS A 30 1.55 10.14 -16.31
N LEU A 31 2.63 9.86 -15.59
CA LEU A 31 2.73 9.93 -14.13
C LEU A 31 3.23 11.32 -13.71
N ASP A 32 2.58 11.92 -12.71
CA ASP A 32 3.08 13.13 -12.04
C ASP A 32 4.34 12.79 -11.22
N ALA A 33 5.47 13.36 -11.62
CA ALA A 33 6.76 13.11 -10.98
C ALA A 33 6.83 13.63 -9.53
N GLY A 34 6.04 14.66 -9.19
CA GLY A 34 6.02 15.28 -7.87
C GLY A 34 5.07 14.60 -6.87
N ASN A 35 4.17 13.73 -7.34
CA ASN A 35 3.13 13.12 -6.52
C ASN A 35 3.27 11.60 -6.39
N VAL A 36 4.51 11.10 -6.36
CA VAL A 36 4.81 9.69 -6.11
C VAL A 36 4.72 9.39 -4.62
N GLN A 37 3.88 8.42 -4.23
CA GLN A 37 3.72 8.01 -2.83
C GLN A 37 4.45 6.71 -2.53
N HIS A 38 4.17 5.65 -3.29
CA HIS A 38 4.73 4.32 -3.02
C HIS A 38 5.49 3.81 -4.25
N VAL A 39 6.66 3.22 -4.02
CA VAL A 39 7.51 2.62 -5.06
C VAL A 39 7.82 1.18 -4.69
N LYS A 40 7.68 0.26 -5.65
CA LYS A 40 7.89 -1.19 -5.48
C LYS A 40 8.71 -1.72 -6.66
N GLN A 41 9.67 -2.61 -6.40
CA GLN A 41 10.41 -3.25 -7.48
C GLN A 41 9.53 -4.35 -8.07
N ALA A 42 9.23 -4.28 -9.36
CA ALA A 42 8.58 -5.38 -10.06
C ALA A 42 9.64 -6.39 -10.49
N GLU A 43 10.63 -5.93 -11.24
CA GLU A 43 11.76 -6.71 -11.74
C GLU A 43 13.00 -5.82 -11.78
N ALA A 44 14.19 -6.36 -12.09
CA ALA A 44 15.38 -5.52 -12.23
C ALA A 44 15.20 -4.41 -13.31
N GLY A 45 14.37 -4.65 -14.33
CA GLY A 45 14.08 -3.69 -15.39
C GLY A 45 12.85 -2.81 -15.16
N SER A 46 12.14 -2.91 -14.03
CA SER A 46 10.89 -2.18 -13.85
C SER A 46 10.48 -1.96 -12.39
N ILE A 47 9.70 -0.91 -12.17
CA ILE A 47 9.06 -0.60 -10.89
C ILE A 47 7.55 -0.39 -11.07
N ALA A 48 6.81 -0.59 -9.99
CA ALA A 48 5.46 -0.11 -9.85
C ALA A 48 5.44 1.12 -8.93
N VAL A 49 4.70 2.14 -9.34
CA VAL A 49 4.54 3.40 -8.62
C VAL A 49 3.06 3.62 -8.33
N ARG A 50 2.72 4.07 -7.13
CA ARG A 50 1.40 4.61 -6.81
C ARG A 50 1.50 6.09 -6.57
N ALA A 51 0.73 6.86 -7.33
CA ALA A 51 0.62 8.30 -7.18
C ALA A 51 -0.32 8.68 -6.02
N GLY A 52 -0.30 9.93 -5.60
CA GLY A 52 -1.11 10.43 -4.48
C GLY A 52 -2.61 10.47 -4.74
N ASP A 53 -3.04 10.41 -5.99
CA ASP A 53 -4.44 10.20 -6.37
C ASP A 53 -4.89 8.74 -6.24
N GLY A 54 -3.96 7.82 -5.95
CA GLY A 54 -4.20 6.39 -5.84
C GLY A 54 -4.01 5.61 -7.15
N GLN A 55 -3.82 6.27 -8.30
CA GLN A 55 -3.53 5.61 -9.56
C GLN A 55 -2.17 4.94 -9.51
N ALA A 56 -2.10 3.73 -10.06
CA ALA A 56 -0.87 2.96 -10.15
C ALA A 56 -0.32 2.95 -11.57
N TYR A 57 1.01 2.93 -11.66
CA TYR A 57 1.77 2.94 -12.90
C TYR A 57 2.87 1.88 -12.83
N ARG A 58 3.23 1.33 -13.99
CA ARG A 58 4.45 0.57 -14.20
C ARG A 58 5.42 1.44 -14.99
N LEU A 59 6.64 1.58 -14.49
CA LEU A 59 7.74 2.23 -15.19
C LEU A 59 8.74 1.15 -15.58
N ASP A 60 9.00 1.04 -16.88
CA ASP A 60 10.08 0.20 -17.39
C ASP A 60 11.34 1.04 -17.62
N PHE A 61 12.49 0.43 -17.40
CA PHE A 61 13.79 1.07 -17.58
C PHE A 61 14.49 0.59 -18.85
N ALA A 62 15.23 1.50 -19.48
CA ALA A 62 16.05 1.19 -20.64
C ALA A 62 17.19 0.20 -20.33
N ALA A 63 17.60 0.11 -19.05
CA ALA A 63 18.59 -0.84 -18.56
C ALA A 63 18.22 -1.29 -17.14
N ALA A 64 18.73 -2.46 -16.72
CA ALA A 64 18.45 -2.98 -15.39
C ALA A 64 18.83 -1.98 -14.28
N CYS A 65 17.84 -1.64 -13.46
CA CYS A 65 17.94 -0.78 -12.29
C CYS A 65 17.37 -1.50 -11.05
N PRO A 66 18.11 -2.48 -10.50
CA PRO A 66 17.68 -3.18 -9.29
C PRO A 66 17.88 -2.31 -8.04
N GLY A 67 17.15 -2.66 -6.97
CA GLY A 67 17.34 -2.10 -5.63
C GLY A 67 16.63 -0.76 -5.38
N VAL A 68 15.71 -0.35 -6.25
CA VAL A 68 14.98 0.92 -6.13
C VAL A 68 14.29 1.07 -4.76
N PRO A 69 13.57 0.08 -4.21
CA PRO A 69 12.83 0.25 -2.95
C PRO A 69 13.71 0.46 -1.72
N ASN A 70 15.01 0.17 -1.82
CA ASN A 70 15.97 0.38 -0.73
C ASN A 70 16.64 1.75 -0.79
N GLY A 71 16.37 2.53 -1.85
CA GLY A 71 16.88 3.88 -2.01
C GLY A 71 16.39 4.78 -0.88
N ARG A 72 17.29 5.61 -0.35
CA ARG A 72 16.96 6.61 0.66
C ARG A 72 16.45 7.89 0.02
N GLU A 73 16.98 8.21 -1.15
CA GLU A 73 16.57 9.33 -1.98
C GLU A 73 16.10 8.79 -3.33
N ILE A 74 14.79 8.87 -3.57
CA ILE A 74 14.15 8.44 -4.82
C ILE A 74 13.44 9.66 -5.39
N GLY A 75 13.71 9.97 -6.65
CA GLY A 75 13.08 11.07 -7.37
C GLY A 75 12.91 10.76 -8.85
N LEU A 76 11.95 11.42 -9.49
CA LEU A 76 11.77 11.38 -10.93
C LEU A 76 12.30 12.68 -11.53
N GLU A 77 13.30 12.57 -12.40
CA GLU A 77 13.82 13.68 -13.19
C GLU A 77 13.14 13.63 -14.56
N THR A 78 12.22 14.58 -14.77
CA THR A 78 11.46 14.70 -16.01
C THR A 78 11.51 16.16 -16.48
N PRO A 79 11.62 16.42 -17.80
CA PRO A 79 11.71 17.80 -18.30
C PRO A 79 10.46 18.65 -18.00
N GLU A 80 9.27 18.03 -17.98
CA GLU A 80 7.97 18.72 -17.88
C GLU A 80 7.21 18.39 -16.59
N GLY A 81 7.85 17.79 -15.58
CA GLY A 81 7.16 17.32 -14.36
C GLY A 81 6.30 16.07 -14.54
N TRP A 82 6.24 15.52 -15.76
CA TRP A 82 5.51 14.30 -16.11
C TRP A 82 6.45 13.21 -16.63
N ALA A 83 6.32 11.99 -16.11
CA ALA A 83 6.97 10.81 -16.66
C ALA A 83 6.00 10.11 -17.63
N CYS A 84 6.31 10.14 -18.93
CA CYS A 84 5.47 9.60 -20.00
C CYS A 84 6.16 8.50 -20.83
N GLY A 85 7.40 8.14 -20.48
CA GLY A 85 8.23 7.17 -21.21
C GLY A 85 9.07 7.81 -22.33
N ARG A 86 9.32 9.12 -22.27
CA ARG A 86 10.07 9.84 -23.31
C ARG A 86 11.59 9.75 -23.07
N PRO A 87 12.41 9.86 -24.12
CA PRO A 87 13.86 9.98 -23.97
C PRO A 87 14.24 11.14 -23.06
N GLY A 88 15.18 10.90 -22.14
CA GLY A 88 15.65 11.91 -21.18
C GLY A 88 14.96 11.85 -19.82
N GLU A 89 13.84 11.15 -19.69
CA GLU A 89 13.21 10.88 -18.39
C GLU A 89 14.00 9.84 -17.59
N ARG A 90 14.22 10.09 -16.31
CA ARG A 90 15.06 9.25 -15.45
C ARG A 90 14.48 9.12 -14.05
N LEU A 91 14.65 7.95 -13.46
CA LEU A 91 14.51 7.75 -12.03
C LEU A 91 15.87 7.93 -11.36
N LEU A 92 15.97 8.82 -10.38
CA LEU A 92 17.13 9.00 -9.52
C LEU A 92 16.93 8.15 -8.26
N VAL A 93 17.93 7.32 -7.94
CA VAL A 93 17.97 6.50 -6.72
C VAL A 93 19.35 6.62 -6.09
N ASP A 94 19.46 7.30 -4.96
CA ASP A 94 20.72 7.57 -4.26
C ASP A 94 21.82 8.10 -5.21
N GLY A 95 21.45 9.02 -6.11
CA GLY A 95 22.35 9.61 -7.12
C GLY A 95 22.59 8.76 -8.38
N ARG A 96 22.09 7.50 -8.44
CA ARG A 96 22.11 6.68 -9.65
C ARG A 96 20.90 7.00 -10.52
N ALA A 97 21.15 7.31 -11.80
CA ALA A 97 20.10 7.57 -12.77
C ALA A 97 19.74 6.31 -13.57
N CYS A 98 18.45 5.98 -13.60
CA CYS A 98 17.88 4.88 -14.36
C CYS A 98 16.95 5.45 -15.43
N GLY A 99 17.35 5.36 -16.69
CA GLY A 99 16.57 5.88 -17.81
C GLY A 99 15.23 5.15 -17.94
N ILE A 100 14.14 5.91 -18.01
CA ILE A 100 12.79 5.38 -18.19
C ILE A 100 12.56 5.15 -19.69
N SER A 101 12.03 3.98 -20.05
CA SER A 101 11.74 3.60 -21.43
C SER A 101 10.24 3.50 -21.73
N ALA A 102 9.42 3.23 -20.71
CA ALA A 102 7.96 3.18 -20.86
C ALA A 102 7.28 3.49 -19.54
N VAL A 103 6.05 4.02 -19.63
CA VAL A 103 5.17 4.27 -18.49
C VAL A 103 3.78 3.78 -18.89
N ASP A 104 3.25 2.82 -18.13
CA ASP A 104 1.92 2.26 -18.36
C ASP A 104 1.06 2.41 -17.11
N GLN A 105 -0.23 2.66 -17.27
CA GLN A 105 -1.17 2.53 -16.15
C GLN A 105 -1.37 1.07 -15.80
N ILE A 106 -1.40 0.76 -14.51
CA ILE A 106 -1.77 -0.56 -14.00
C ILE A 106 -2.90 -0.43 -12.99
N ASP A 107 -3.69 -1.49 -12.83
CA ASP A 107 -4.76 -1.51 -11.85
C ASP A 107 -4.23 -1.78 -10.42
N ASN A 108 -5.10 -1.56 -9.43
CA ASN A 108 -4.76 -1.77 -8.02
C ASN A 108 -4.42 -3.24 -7.70
N ARG A 109 -4.99 -4.19 -8.46
CA ARG A 109 -4.71 -5.61 -8.32
C ARG A 109 -3.28 -5.93 -8.74
N ALA A 110 -2.83 -5.43 -9.89
CA ALA A 110 -1.49 -5.57 -10.40
C ALA A 110 -0.47 -4.90 -9.47
N PHE A 111 -0.75 -3.67 -9.02
CA PHE A 111 0.11 -2.99 -8.06
C PHE A 111 0.25 -3.77 -6.74
N ALA A 112 -0.85 -4.25 -6.17
CA ALA A 112 -0.83 -5.02 -4.93
C ALA A 112 -0.02 -6.32 -5.05
N ARG A 113 -0.14 -7.01 -6.19
CA ARG A 113 0.65 -8.21 -6.50
C ARG A 113 2.15 -7.90 -6.53
N ILE A 114 2.55 -6.84 -7.26
CA ILE A 114 3.94 -6.37 -7.32
C ILE A 114 4.43 -5.94 -5.94
N ALA A 115 3.63 -5.19 -5.19
CA ALA A 115 3.98 -4.73 -3.85
C ALA A 115 4.21 -5.89 -2.89
N ARG A 116 3.38 -6.94 -2.98
CA ARG A 116 3.50 -8.16 -2.17
C ARG A 116 4.79 -8.92 -2.51
N GLU A 117 5.08 -9.10 -3.79
CA GLU A 117 6.30 -9.80 -4.22
C GLU A 117 7.56 -8.99 -3.90
N SER A 118 7.54 -7.68 -4.17
CA SER A 118 8.61 -6.76 -3.79
C SER A 118 8.89 -6.81 -2.28
N ASN A 119 7.86 -6.87 -1.44
CA ASN A 119 8.03 -6.96 0.02
C ASN A 119 8.61 -8.31 0.48
N ARG A 120 8.40 -9.39 -0.29
CA ARG A 120 9.01 -10.71 -0.01
C ARG A 120 10.47 -10.74 -0.42
N GLN A 121 10.79 -10.17 -1.57
CA GLN A 121 12.14 -10.17 -2.14
C GLN A 121 13.05 -9.12 -1.47
N TYR A 122 12.49 -7.96 -1.12
CA TYR A 122 13.20 -6.83 -0.51
C TYR A 122 12.54 -6.44 0.82
N PRO A 123 12.59 -7.31 1.84
CA PRO A 123 12.01 -6.99 3.14
C PRO A 123 12.79 -5.82 3.75
N THR A 124 12.09 -4.77 4.16
CA THR A 124 12.70 -3.70 4.96
C THR A 124 13.10 -4.29 6.31
N THR A 125 14.38 -4.63 6.47
CA THR A 125 14.88 -5.14 7.74
C THR A 125 14.98 -3.98 8.72
N LEU A 126 14.20 -4.03 9.80
CA LEU A 126 14.41 -3.12 10.93
C LEU A 126 15.80 -3.39 11.53
N PRO A 127 16.51 -2.35 12.03
CA PRO A 127 17.70 -2.56 12.84
C PRO A 127 17.40 -3.52 14.00
N ALA A 128 18.37 -4.36 14.37
CA ALA A 128 18.20 -5.33 15.46
C ALA A 128 17.71 -4.64 16.74
N VAL A 129 16.51 -5.01 17.21
CA VAL A 129 15.95 -4.49 18.45
C VAL A 129 16.34 -5.42 19.58
N THR A 130 17.07 -4.90 20.57
CA THR A 130 17.27 -5.61 21.85
C THR A 130 15.95 -5.56 22.62
N VAL A 131 15.31 -6.73 22.82
CA VAL A 131 14.04 -6.81 23.53
C VAL A 131 14.28 -6.69 25.03
N THR A 132 14.28 -5.46 25.55
CA THR A 132 14.13 -5.22 26.99
C THR A 132 12.64 -5.26 27.33
N GLY A 133 12.24 -6.19 28.21
CA GLY A 133 10.84 -6.50 28.57
C GLY A 133 10.08 -5.40 29.32
N LYS A 134 9.91 -4.23 28.70
CA LYS A 134 8.95 -3.20 29.11
C LYS A 134 8.30 -2.62 27.85
N ALA A 135 7.14 -3.15 27.51
CA ALA A 135 6.33 -2.65 26.41
C ALA A 135 5.78 -1.26 26.78
N ASN A 136 6.45 -0.20 26.32
CA ASN A 136 5.86 1.14 26.36
C ASN A 136 4.63 1.16 25.44
N ASN A 137 3.49 1.46 26.04
CA ASN A 137 2.15 1.40 25.46
C ASN A 137 1.85 2.65 24.60
N ASP A 138 2.84 3.16 23.88
CA ASP A 138 2.75 4.41 23.10
C ASP A 138 2.58 4.10 21.62
N ASP A 139 1.34 4.29 21.14
CA ASP A 139 0.83 4.48 19.76
C ASP A 139 1.25 3.54 18.60
N ARG A 140 2.29 2.73 18.75
CA ARG A 140 2.77 1.73 17.77
C ARG A 140 1.89 0.49 17.72
N GLY A 141 1.01 0.28 18.71
CA GLY A 141 0.03 -0.81 18.74
C GLY A 141 -1.20 -0.61 17.84
N ARG A 142 -1.41 0.62 17.34
CA ARG A 142 -2.67 1.05 16.71
C ARG A 142 -2.63 1.16 15.18
N ARG A 143 -1.45 1.04 14.56
CA ARG A 143 -1.26 1.12 13.11
C ARG A 143 -1.12 -0.27 12.48
N LEU A 144 -1.47 -0.39 11.21
CA LEU A 144 -1.25 -1.61 10.41
C LEU A 144 0.24 -1.98 10.46
N ARG A 145 0.55 -3.22 10.84
CA ARG A 145 1.93 -3.73 10.90
C ARG A 145 2.39 -4.39 9.59
N GLY A 146 1.54 -4.38 8.56
CA GLY A 146 1.84 -4.80 7.20
C GLY A 146 1.64 -3.66 6.20
N SER A 147 1.86 -3.93 4.91
CA SER A 147 1.63 -2.90 3.89
C SER A 147 0.14 -2.72 3.61
N PRO A 148 -0.41 -1.50 3.68
CA PRO A 148 -1.80 -1.24 3.32
C PRO A 148 -2.06 -1.43 1.81
N ASP A 149 -1.03 -1.59 0.99
CA ASP A 149 -1.15 -1.81 -0.45
C ASP A 149 -1.73 -3.17 -0.82
N PHE A 150 -1.57 -4.15 0.07
CA PHE A 150 -2.02 -5.54 -0.15
C PHE A 150 -2.45 -6.24 1.14
N CYS A 151 -2.58 -5.54 2.27
CA CYS A 151 -3.07 -6.11 3.52
C CYS A 151 -4.13 -5.22 4.17
N PHE A 152 -5.04 -5.85 4.90
CA PHE A 152 -5.88 -5.18 5.91
C PHE A 152 -5.83 -5.92 7.25
N ALA A 153 -6.10 -5.18 8.33
CA ALA A 153 -6.19 -5.76 9.66
C ALA A 153 -7.61 -6.27 9.94
N THR A 154 -7.73 -7.53 10.37
CA THR A 154 -9.04 -8.18 10.61
C THR A 154 -9.83 -7.49 11.71
N ARG A 155 -9.15 -6.99 12.74
CA ARG A 155 -9.74 -6.20 13.85
C ARG A 155 -10.35 -4.85 13.42
N ASP A 156 -9.97 -4.36 12.24
CA ASP A 156 -10.40 -3.06 11.73
C ASP A 156 -11.49 -3.18 10.66
N VAL A 157 -11.95 -4.40 10.37
CA VAL A 157 -13.07 -4.70 9.46
C VAL A 157 -14.38 -4.22 10.09
N ARG A 158 -15.19 -3.53 9.28
CA ARG A 158 -16.48 -2.95 9.67
C ARG A 158 -17.65 -3.59 8.95
N GLY A 159 -17.40 -4.10 7.75
CA GLY A 159 -18.42 -4.67 6.89
C GLY A 159 -17.78 -5.46 5.76
N TRP A 160 -18.62 -6.22 5.08
CA TRP A 160 -18.24 -6.93 3.86
C TRP A 160 -19.48 -7.07 2.99
N ASN A 161 -19.26 -7.19 1.68
CA ASN A 161 -20.29 -7.54 0.72
C ASN A 161 -19.64 -8.31 -0.44
N GLU A 162 -20.45 -9.12 -1.11
CA GLU A 162 -20.04 -9.83 -2.32
C GLU A 162 -20.69 -9.16 -3.53
N ASP A 163 -19.92 -8.99 -4.60
CA ASP A 163 -20.38 -8.47 -5.88
C ASP A 163 -19.76 -9.28 -7.04
N PRO A 164 -20.20 -9.07 -8.30
CA PRO A 164 -19.70 -9.87 -9.43
C PRO A 164 -18.19 -9.80 -9.67
N LYS A 165 -17.49 -8.80 -9.12
CA LYS A 165 -16.04 -8.64 -9.26
C LYS A 165 -15.28 -9.33 -8.11
N GLY A 166 -15.96 -9.94 -7.13
CA GLY A 166 -15.37 -10.53 -5.91
C GLY A 166 -15.92 -9.94 -4.61
N ILE A 167 -15.17 -10.09 -3.51
CA ILE A 167 -15.61 -9.71 -2.17
C ILE A 167 -15.00 -8.37 -1.80
N MET A 168 -15.84 -7.44 -1.35
CA MET A 168 -15.46 -6.13 -0.87
C MET A 168 -15.50 -6.14 0.66
N VAL A 169 -14.45 -5.59 1.26
CA VAL A 169 -14.24 -5.50 2.71
C VAL A 169 -14.14 -4.03 3.08
N GLU A 170 -15.02 -3.56 3.95
CA GLU A 170 -14.93 -2.23 4.53
C GLU A 170 -14.09 -2.28 5.79
N THR A 171 -13.15 -1.34 5.92
CA THR A 171 -12.25 -1.20 7.06
C THR A 171 -12.21 0.24 7.56
N ASN A 172 -11.59 0.46 8.72
CA ASN A 172 -11.30 1.80 9.21
C ASN A 172 -10.10 2.42 8.44
N PRO A 173 -10.29 3.46 7.61
CA PRO A 173 -9.21 4.05 6.79
C PRO A 173 -8.08 4.65 7.62
N ARG A 174 -8.39 5.19 8.82
CA ARG A 174 -7.38 5.75 9.73
C ARG A 174 -6.37 4.69 10.23
N ARG A 175 -6.72 3.41 10.10
CA ARG A 175 -5.92 2.27 10.57
C ARG A 175 -5.39 1.39 9.44
N ASN A 176 -5.78 1.66 8.18
CA ASN A 176 -5.40 0.87 6.99
C ASN A 176 -4.82 1.76 5.87
N GLY A 177 -3.92 2.69 6.22
CA GLY A 177 -3.20 3.51 5.25
C GLY A 177 -4.10 4.42 4.39
N GLY A 178 -5.24 4.86 4.92
CA GLY A 178 -6.22 5.67 4.20
C GLY A 178 -7.26 4.88 3.43
N ASN A 179 -7.05 3.57 3.19
CA ASN A 179 -7.97 2.75 2.41
C ASN A 179 -9.18 2.35 3.26
N ARG A 180 -10.38 2.73 2.79
CA ARG A 180 -11.64 2.28 3.41
C ARG A 180 -12.05 0.92 2.88
N PHE A 181 -11.89 0.69 1.58
CA PHE A 181 -12.38 -0.51 0.92
C PHE A 181 -11.22 -1.33 0.38
N TYR A 182 -11.28 -2.62 0.62
CA TYR A 182 -10.39 -3.62 0.05
C TYR A 182 -11.21 -4.59 -0.76
N ARG A 183 -10.72 -4.96 -1.94
CA ARG A 183 -11.24 -6.09 -2.67
C ARG A 183 -10.35 -7.30 -2.37
N ILE A 184 -10.99 -8.43 -2.15
CA ILE A 184 -10.32 -9.71 -2.01
C ILE A 184 -10.80 -10.67 -3.08
N GLU A 185 -9.86 -11.46 -3.58
CA GLU A 185 -10.14 -12.59 -4.44
C GLU A 185 -9.92 -13.87 -3.66
N VAL A 186 -10.76 -14.84 -3.94
CA VAL A 186 -10.79 -16.12 -3.24
C VAL A 186 -10.53 -17.26 -4.21
N ALA A 187 -9.84 -18.30 -3.75
CA ALA A 187 -9.67 -19.52 -4.52
C ALA A 187 -10.95 -20.35 -4.47
N GLY A 188 -11.47 -20.73 -5.64
CA GLY A 188 -12.69 -21.52 -5.77
C GLY A 188 -13.97 -20.72 -5.56
N SER A 189 -15.11 -21.40 -5.52
CA SER A 189 -16.40 -20.76 -5.27
C SER A 189 -16.70 -20.70 -3.77
N CYS A 190 -16.99 -19.51 -3.25
CA CYS A 190 -17.63 -19.33 -1.95
C CYS A 190 -19.12 -19.68 -1.98
N SER A 191 -19.50 -20.71 -2.74
CA SER A 191 -20.90 -21.10 -2.97
C SER A 191 -21.68 -21.38 -1.68
N LYS A 192 -20.99 -21.70 -0.58
CA LYS A 192 -21.54 -21.89 0.77
C LYS A 192 -21.66 -20.60 1.61
N PHE A 193 -21.44 -19.43 1.01
CA PHE A 193 -21.68 -18.12 1.62
C PHE A 193 -23.05 -17.53 1.23
N ALA A 194 -23.81 -18.20 0.36
CA ALA A 194 -25.19 -17.83 0.09
C ALA A 194 -26.00 -17.79 1.40
N GLY A 195 -26.49 -16.59 1.75
CA GLY A 195 -27.26 -16.35 2.99
C GLY A 195 -26.43 -16.13 4.25
N VAL A 196 -25.09 -16.23 4.19
CA VAL A 196 -24.22 -15.91 5.32
C VAL A 196 -24.26 -14.40 5.58
N LYS A 197 -24.60 -14.03 6.82
CA LYS A 197 -24.69 -12.61 7.23
C LYS A 197 -23.42 -12.08 7.89
N ARG A 198 -22.59 -12.98 8.42
CA ARG A 198 -21.38 -12.62 9.17
C ARG A 198 -20.24 -13.54 8.81
N VAL A 199 -19.06 -12.96 8.79
CA VAL A 199 -17.83 -13.64 8.36
C VAL A 199 -16.70 -13.26 9.29
N GLU A 200 -15.78 -14.19 9.45
CA GLU A 200 -14.50 -14.00 10.12
C GLU A 200 -13.40 -14.03 9.06
N PHE A 201 -12.54 -13.02 9.07
CA PHE A 201 -11.30 -13.04 8.32
C PHE A 201 -10.19 -13.60 9.21
N VAL A 202 -9.56 -14.68 8.77
CA VAL A 202 -8.53 -15.38 9.54
C VAL A 202 -7.21 -15.31 8.79
N SER A 203 -6.20 -14.79 9.49
CA SER A 203 -4.82 -14.75 8.99
C SER A 203 -4.18 -16.13 9.03
N GLY A 204 -3.56 -16.54 7.93
CA GLY A 204 -2.75 -17.76 7.86
C GLY A 204 -1.47 -17.67 8.70
N LEU A 205 -0.96 -16.45 8.89
CA LEU A 205 0.25 -16.16 9.68
C LEU A 205 -0.04 -15.82 11.14
N GLN A 206 -1.32 -15.90 11.58
CA GLN A 206 -1.75 -15.62 12.95
C GLN A 206 -1.32 -14.24 13.49
N ASN A 207 -1.12 -13.28 12.60
CA ASN A 207 -0.70 -11.91 12.94
C ASN A 207 -1.83 -10.88 12.86
N GLY A 208 -3.07 -11.35 12.61
CA GLY A 208 -4.25 -10.49 12.47
C GLY A 208 -4.31 -9.69 11.17
N LEU A 209 -3.47 -10.02 10.18
CA LEU A 209 -3.47 -9.41 8.85
C LEU A 209 -3.89 -10.42 7.80
N VAL A 210 -4.78 -10.01 6.90
CA VAL A 210 -5.08 -10.75 5.67
C VAL A 210 -4.42 -10.01 4.52
N CYS A 211 -3.53 -10.71 3.83
CA CYS A 211 -2.64 -10.17 2.81
C CYS A 211 -2.61 -11.00 1.51
N GLY A 212 -3.47 -12.03 1.40
CA GLY A 212 -3.38 -13.02 0.33
C GLY A 212 -2.20 -13.99 0.54
N ASN A 213 -1.80 -14.21 1.79
CA ASN A 213 -0.80 -15.22 2.14
C ASN A 213 -1.44 -16.61 2.18
N PRO A 214 -0.64 -17.68 1.99
CA PRO A 214 -1.11 -19.04 2.25
C PRO A 214 -1.74 -19.15 3.64
N GLY A 215 -2.94 -19.73 3.71
CA GLY A 215 -3.71 -19.91 4.95
C GLY A 215 -4.62 -18.74 5.33
N ASP A 216 -4.50 -17.58 4.67
CA ASP A 216 -5.49 -16.50 4.78
C ASP A 216 -6.83 -17.00 4.26
N ARG A 217 -7.88 -16.80 5.05
CA ARG A 217 -9.22 -17.33 4.74
C ARG A 217 -10.33 -16.42 5.22
N MET A 218 -11.44 -16.49 4.51
CA MET A 218 -12.73 -15.97 4.93
C MET A 218 -13.58 -17.14 5.39
N VAL A 219 -14.23 -17.02 6.55
CA VAL A 219 -15.01 -18.08 7.18
C VAL A 219 -16.40 -17.56 7.51
N GLY A 220 -17.46 -18.25 7.11
CA GLY A 220 -18.83 -17.93 7.49
C GLY A 220 -19.08 -18.27 8.95
N VAL A 221 -19.70 -17.35 9.69
CA VAL A 221 -20.06 -17.55 11.10
C VAL A 221 -21.54 -17.28 11.33
N ALA A 222 -22.15 -18.10 12.18
CA ALA A 222 -23.54 -17.97 12.61
C ALA A 222 -23.58 -17.74 14.13
N PHE A 223 -24.58 -16.99 14.59
CA PHE A 223 -24.77 -16.77 16.02
C PHE A 223 -25.39 -18.06 16.55
N SER A 224 -24.75 -18.65 17.55
CA SER A 224 -25.27 -19.86 18.19
C SER A 224 -25.86 -19.48 19.55
N PRO A 225 -27.20 -19.42 19.68
CA PRO A 225 -27.86 -19.02 20.94
C PRO A 225 -27.47 -19.90 22.12
N GLY A 226 -27.23 -21.20 21.88
CA GLY A 226 -26.86 -22.15 22.94
C GLY A 226 -25.50 -21.92 23.58
N VAL A 227 -24.60 -21.19 22.91
CA VAL A 227 -23.26 -20.84 23.43
C VAL A 227 -23.04 -19.33 23.50
N MET A 228 -24.07 -18.52 23.17
CA MET A 228 -24.04 -17.06 23.18
C MET A 228 -22.82 -16.46 22.44
N MET A 229 -22.33 -17.14 21.42
CA MET A 229 -21.15 -16.76 20.65
C MET A 229 -21.29 -17.14 19.18
N ASP A 230 -20.38 -16.59 18.38
CA ASP A 230 -20.29 -16.92 16.97
C ASP A 230 -19.56 -18.24 16.77
N THR A 231 -20.17 -19.12 16.00
CA THR A 231 -19.60 -20.42 15.64
C THR A 231 -19.42 -20.50 14.14
N ARG A 232 -18.29 -21.08 13.73
CA ARG A 232 -17.99 -21.32 12.32
C ARG A 232 -19.01 -22.27 11.72
N ILE A 233 -19.53 -21.90 10.55
CA ILE A 233 -20.42 -22.74 9.77
C ILE A 233 -19.55 -23.80 9.08
N PRO A 234 -19.76 -25.11 9.34
CA PRO A 234 -18.95 -26.15 8.75
C PRO A 234 -18.91 -26.07 7.21
N GLY A 235 -17.71 -26.06 6.65
CA GLY A 235 -17.49 -25.99 5.20
C GLY A 235 -17.77 -24.62 4.56
N SER A 236 -18.14 -23.59 5.32
CA SER A 236 -18.26 -22.20 4.83
C SER A 236 -16.91 -21.49 4.99
N GLN A 237 -15.93 -21.85 4.16
CA GLN A 237 -14.62 -21.20 4.16
C GLN A 237 -14.05 -21.08 2.74
N CYS A 238 -13.32 -20.01 2.50
CA CYS A 238 -12.62 -19.76 1.24
C CYS A 238 -11.22 -19.22 1.51
N THR A 239 -10.25 -19.69 0.73
CA THR A 239 -8.88 -19.18 0.79
C THR A 239 -8.81 -17.82 0.10
N VAL A 240 -8.22 -16.83 0.76
CA VAL A 240 -7.95 -15.51 0.16
C VAL A 240 -6.63 -15.59 -0.59
N VAL A 241 -6.64 -15.21 -1.88
CA VAL A 241 -5.45 -15.30 -2.76
C VAL A 241 -4.92 -13.94 -3.21
N GLU A 242 -5.78 -12.94 -3.32
CA GLU A 242 -5.38 -11.56 -3.60
C GLU A 242 -6.14 -10.60 -2.70
N VAL A 243 -5.49 -9.49 -2.35
CA VAL A 243 -6.04 -8.42 -1.52
C VAL A 243 -5.50 -7.11 -2.08
N TYR A 244 -6.37 -6.15 -2.38
CA TYR A 244 -5.95 -4.86 -2.91
C TYR A 244 -6.95 -3.74 -2.55
N PRO A 245 -6.49 -2.49 -2.35
CA PRO A 245 -7.37 -1.35 -2.18
C PRO A 245 -8.33 -1.18 -3.37
N SER A 246 -9.57 -0.83 -3.07
CA SER A 246 -10.61 -0.51 -4.05
C SER A 246 -11.13 0.90 -3.75
N ASN A 247 -10.34 1.91 -4.12
CA ASN A 247 -10.70 3.32 -3.95
C ASN A 247 -11.60 3.81 -5.09
#